data_AF-A0A2S4KLA7-F1
#
_entry.id   AF-A0A2S4KLA7-F1
#
_cell.length_a   1.000
_cell.length_b   1.000
_cell.length_c   1.000
_cell.angle_alpha   90.00
_cell.angle_beta   90.00
_cell.angle_gamma   90.00
#
_symmetry.space_group_name_H-M   'P 1'
#
loop_
_entity.id
_entity.type
_entity.pdbx_description
1 polymer ?
#
loop_
_entity_poly.entity_id
_entity_poly.type
_entity_poly.pdbx_seq_one_letter_code
_entity_poly.pdbx_strand_id
1 'polypeptide(L)'
;VLRGTRKGKRARHAVSPALANTRCPALKGVCLRVGVVRPKKPNSGERKTARVKLSSGAVVTAYIPGEGHNIQQHSVVLVRGGRAQDCPGVRYHL
;
A
#
# COMPACT_ATOMS: atom_id res chain seq x y z
N VAL A 1 40.95 19.17 -16.17
CA VAL A 1 40.05 18.04 -16.51
C VAL A 1 38.88 18.03 -15.52
N LEU A 2 37.68 18.46 -15.94
CA LEU A 2 36.49 18.49 -15.07
C LEU A 2 35.98 17.06 -14.82
N ARG A 3 36.41 16.45 -13.71
CA ARG A 3 35.94 15.14 -13.25
C ARG A 3 34.77 15.34 -12.27
N GLY A 4 33.63 14.68 -12.49
CA GLY A 4 32.53 14.63 -11.51
C GLY A 4 31.24 15.41 -11.84
N THR A 5 31.09 15.97 -13.04
CA THR A 5 29.90 16.73 -13.45
C THR A 5 28.68 15.86 -13.79
N ARG A 6 28.87 14.58 -14.11
CA ARG A 6 27.78 13.63 -14.43
C ARG A 6 27.35 12.86 -13.19
N LYS A 7 26.43 13.42 -12.40
CA LYS A 7 25.74 12.70 -11.32
C LYS A 7 24.45 12.06 -11.85
N GLY A 8 24.15 10.85 -11.40
CA GLY A 8 22.88 10.18 -11.70
C GLY A 8 21.68 10.98 -11.19
N LYS A 9 20.54 10.88 -11.89
CA LYS A 9 19.29 11.49 -11.43
C LYS A 9 18.86 10.87 -10.10
N ARG A 10 18.23 11.65 -9.23
CA ARG A 10 17.64 11.15 -7.98
C ARG A 10 16.63 10.05 -8.28
N ALA A 11 16.68 8.96 -7.51
CA ALA A 11 15.73 7.85 -7.63
C ALA A 11 14.30 8.34 -7.34
N ARG A 12 13.34 7.87 -8.15
CA ARG A 12 11.91 8.17 -7.94
C ARG A 12 11.40 7.36 -6.75
N HIS A 13 10.47 7.93 -5.98
CA HIS A 13 9.78 7.18 -4.94
C HIS A 13 8.89 6.10 -5.55
N ALA A 14 9.05 4.87 -5.08
CA ALA A 14 8.20 3.77 -5.48
C ALA A 14 6.75 3.99 -5.01
N VAL A 15 5.80 3.51 -5.82
CA VAL A 15 4.36 3.57 -5.49
C VAL A 15 4.06 2.79 -4.22
N SER A 16 4.64 1.59 -4.09
CA SER A 16 4.45 0.66 -2.98
C SER A 16 5.83 0.29 -2.39
N PRO A 17 6.40 1.10 -1.48
CA PRO A 17 7.76 0.93 -0.99
C PRO A 17 8.05 -0.42 -0.31
N ALA A 18 7.08 -0.97 0.44
CA ALA A 18 7.27 -2.22 1.19
C ALA A 18 7.44 -3.45 0.26
N LEU A 19 6.83 -3.41 -0.92
CA LEU A 19 6.98 -4.44 -1.96
C LEU A 19 8.21 -4.16 -2.84
N ALA A 20 8.45 -2.88 -3.17
CA ALA A 20 9.60 -2.49 -3.97
C ALA A 20 10.94 -2.83 -3.30
N ASN A 21 11.02 -2.69 -1.98
CA ASN A 21 12.24 -3.00 -1.22
C ASN A 21 12.57 -4.50 -1.22
N THR A 22 11.55 -5.36 -1.20
CA THR A 22 11.71 -6.83 -1.21
C THR A 22 11.75 -7.42 -2.62
N ARG A 23 11.49 -6.61 -3.66
CA ARG A 23 11.37 -7.03 -5.07
C ARG A 23 10.37 -8.18 -5.28
N CYS A 24 9.32 -8.23 -4.46
CA CYS A 24 8.25 -9.22 -4.55
C CYS A 24 6.99 -8.60 -5.18
N PRO A 25 6.27 -9.32 -6.06
CA PRO A 25 5.04 -8.82 -6.66
C PRO A 25 3.90 -8.69 -5.63
N ALA A 26 3.86 -9.60 -4.67
CA ALA A 26 2.92 -9.61 -3.55
C ALA A 26 3.59 -10.16 -2.29
N LEU A 27 3.05 -9.81 -1.13
CA LEU A 27 3.49 -10.33 0.17
C LEU A 27 2.30 -10.79 1.01
N LYS A 28 2.48 -11.89 1.73
CA LYS A 28 1.53 -12.36 2.73
C LYS A 28 1.53 -11.41 3.93
N GLY A 29 0.38 -11.18 4.53
CA GLY A 29 0.24 -10.40 5.75
C GLY A 29 -0.93 -10.84 6.61
N VAL A 30 -0.97 -10.31 7.83
CA VAL A 30 -2.04 -10.53 8.80
C VAL A 30 -2.77 -9.20 9.04
N CYS A 31 -4.09 -9.20 8.93
CA CYS A 31 -4.93 -8.04 9.20
C CYS A 31 -4.93 -7.70 10.69
N LEU A 32 -4.56 -6.47 11.02
CA LEU A 32 -4.59 -5.91 12.37
C LEU A 32 -5.94 -5.25 12.68
N ARG A 33 -6.51 -4.54 11.70
CA ARG A 33 -7.84 -3.94 11.80
C ARG A 33 -8.43 -3.72 10.42
N VAL A 34 -9.72 -3.88 10.31
CA VAL A 34 -10.51 -3.51 9.13
C VAL A 34 -11.28 -2.23 9.46
N GLY A 35 -11.41 -1.33 8.50
CA GLY A 35 -12.09 -0.07 8.71
C GLY A 35 -12.33 0.70 7.43
N VAL A 36 -12.92 1.89 7.57
CA VAL A 36 -13.30 2.73 6.46
C VAL A 36 -12.52 4.04 6.50
N VAL A 37 -12.07 4.51 5.34
CA VAL A 37 -11.38 5.79 5.17
C VAL A 37 -12.17 6.64 4.18
N ARG A 38 -12.35 7.93 4.51
CA ARG A 38 -12.96 8.91 3.61
C ARG A 38 -11.91 9.38 2.57
N PRO A 39 -12.28 9.48 1.29
CA PRO A 39 -11.39 9.97 0.25
C PRO A 39 -11.08 11.47 0.44
N LYS A 40 -10.03 11.94 -0.22
CA LYS A 40 -9.75 13.38 -0.33
C LYS A 40 -10.76 14.05 -1.27
N LYS A 41 -11.03 15.35 -1.05
CA LYS A 41 -11.74 16.21 -2.03
C LYS A 41 -11.07 16.07 -3.41
N PRO A 42 -11.78 15.99 -4.55
CA PRO A 42 -13.20 16.29 -4.79
C PRO A 42 -14.16 15.12 -4.54
N ASN A 43 -13.64 13.93 -4.31
CA ASN A 43 -14.45 12.72 -4.21
C ASN A 43 -15.04 12.58 -2.80
N SER A 44 -16.23 11.99 -2.71
CA SER A 44 -16.90 11.64 -1.46
C SER A 44 -17.21 10.14 -1.43
N GLY A 45 -17.54 9.62 -0.24
CA GLY A 45 -17.90 8.22 -0.03
C GLY A 45 -17.01 7.50 0.97
N GLU A 46 -17.13 6.17 0.99
CA GLU A 46 -16.48 5.31 1.97
C GLU A 46 -15.59 4.28 1.26
N ARG A 47 -14.30 4.28 1.60
CA ARG A 47 -13.34 3.31 1.06
C ARG A 47 -13.02 2.28 2.13
N LYS A 48 -13.25 1.01 1.80
CA LYS A 48 -12.94 -0.13 2.66
C LYS A 48 -11.43 -0.34 2.67
N THR A 49 -10.85 -0.33 3.85
CA THR A 49 -9.40 -0.43 4.06
C THR A 49 -9.08 -1.42 5.17
N ALA A 50 -7.90 -2.01 5.10
CA ALA A 50 -7.36 -2.85 6.15
C ALA A 50 -5.95 -2.41 6.51
N ARG A 51 -5.64 -2.45 7.79
CA ARG A 51 -4.29 -2.27 8.32
C ARG A 51 -3.67 -3.65 8.43
N VAL A 52 -2.60 -3.92 7.71
CA VAL A 52 -2.01 -5.25 7.52
C VAL A 52 -0.55 -5.22 7.95
N LYS A 53 -0.13 -6.21 8.74
CA LYS A 53 1.27 -6.48 9.04
C LYS A 53 1.80 -7.48 8.01
N LEU A 54 2.72 -7.05 7.16
CA LEU A 54 3.34 -7.92 6.16
C LEU A 54 4.32 -8.90 6.81
N SER A 55 4.66 -9.97 6.09
CA SER A 55 5.72 -10.90 6.48
C SER A 55 7.08 -10.22 6.64
N SER A 56 7.32 -9.11 5.94
CA SER A 56 8.51 -8.27 6.11
C SER A 56 8.53 -7.44 7.40
N GLY A 57 7.48 -7.52 8.23
CA GLY A 57 7.33 -6.76 9.48
C GLY A 57 6.74 -5.36 9.30
N ALA A 58 6.68 -4.84 8.07
CA ALA A 58 6.10 -3.53 7.78
C ALA A 58 4.59 -3.52 8.00
N VAL A 59 4.09 -2.49 8.69
CA VAL A 59 2.66 -2.24 8.85
C VAL A 59 2.20 -1.30 7.75
N VAL A 60 1.26 -1.76 6.93
CA VAL A 60 0.74 -1.03 5.77
C VAL A 60 -0.77 -0.89 5.82
N THR A 61 -1.29 0.14 5.17
CA THR A 61 -2.73 0.29 4.92
C THR A 61 -3.03 -0.11 3.49
N ALA A 62 -3.87 -1.13 3.32
CA ALA A 62 -4.27 -1.66 2.03
C ALA A 62 -5.75 -1.39 1.76
N TYR A 63 -6.09 -1.13 0.50
CA TYR A 63 -7.44 -0.98 0.02
C TYR A 63 -8.07 -2.35 -0.26
N ILE A 64 -9.31 -2.55 0.15
CA ILE A 64 -10.07 -3.75 -0.16
C ILE A 64 -10.92 -3.47 -1.40
N PRO A 65 -10.63 -4.10 -2.55
CA PRO A 65 -11.42 -3.92 -3.76
C PRO A 65 -12.76 -4.68 -3.68
N GLY A 66 -13.71 -4.26 -4.51
CA GLY A 66 -15.04 -4.87 -4.60
C GLY A 66 -16.05 -4.31 -3.62
N GLU A 67 -17.27 -4.84 -3.71
CA GLU A 67 -18.41 -4.38 -2.92
C GLU A 67 -18.47 -5.00 -1.53
N GLY A 68 -18.17 -6.30 -1.40
CA GLY A 68 -18.18 -7.05 -0.13
C GLY A 68 -16.78 -7.55 0.25
N HIS A 69 -16.55 -7.82 1.53
CA HIS A 69 -15.36 -8.53 2.00
C HIS A 69 -15.67 -9.37 3.23
N ASN A 70 -14.99 -10.51 3.37
CA ASN A 70 -15.08 -11.41 4.53
C ASN A 70 -13.85 -11.29 5.45
N ILE A 71 -13.11 -10.18 5.36
CA ILE A 71 -11.86 -9.99 6.09
C ILE A 71 -12.19 -9.55 7.50
N GLN A 72 -11.60 -10.23 8.48
CA GLN A 72 -11.74 -9.92 9.89
C GLN A 72 -10.38 -9.54 10.48
N GLN A 73 -10.38 -9.22 11.77
CA GLN A 73 -9.14 -9.11 12.51
C GLN A 73 -8.41 -10.47 12.51
N HIS A 74 -7.08 -10.46 12.40
CA HIS A 74 -6.21 -11.63 12.33
C HIS A 74 -6.36 -12.51 11.08
N SER A 75 -7.23 -12.16 10.13
CA SER A 75 -7.28 -12.84 8.84
C SER A 75 -5.95 -12.75 8.11
N VAL A 76 -5.55 -13.86 7.49
CA VAL A 76 -4.38 -13.95 6.63
C VAL A 76 -4.77 -13.50 5.23
N VAL A 77 -4.01 -12.57 4.66
CA VAL A 77 -4.30 -11.96 3.36
C VAL A 77 -3.05 -11.84 2.49
N LEU A 78 -3.25 -11.77 1.18
CA LEU A 78 -2.20 -11.48 0.21
C LEU A 78 -2.29 -10.01 -0.19
N VAL A 79 -1.19 -9.26 -0.06
CA VAL A 79 -1.13 -7.83 -0.37
C VAL A 79 -0.36 -7.63 -1.67
N ARG A 80 -0.97 -6.94 -2.62
CA ARG A 80 -0.37 -6.55 -3.90
C ARG A 80 -0.05 -5.05 -3.95
N GLY A 81 0.83 -4.69 -4.87
CA GLY A 81 1.15 -3.30 -5.17
C GLY A 81 -0.01 -2.56 -5.83
N GLY A 82 -0.05 -1.25 -5.65
CA GLY A 82 -1.05 -0.37 -6.23
C GLY A 82 -1.52 0.68 -5.23
N ARG A 83 -1.85 1.88 -5.70
CA ARG A 83 -2.22 3.00 -4.84
C ARG A 83 -3.66 3.40 -5.11
N ALA A 84 -4.46 3.49 -4.05
CA ALA A 84 -5.73 4.19 -4.11
C ALA A 84 -5.46 5.70 -4.24
N GLN A 85 -5.73 6.27 -5.40
CA GLN A 85 -5.40 7.67 -5.72
C GLN A 85 -6.19 8.66 -4.86
N ASP A 86 -7.40 8.25 -4.46
CA ASP A 86 -8.34 9.01 -3.64
C ASP A 86 -7.93 9.07 -2.16
N CYS A 87 -7.35 8.00 -1.63
CA CYS A 87 -7.04 7.89 -0.21
C CYS A 87 -5.56 8.20 0.06
N PRO A 88 -5.24 9.26 0.82
CA PRO A 88 -3.87 9.51 1.23
C PRO A 88 -3.39 8.38 2.15
N GLY A 89 -2.14 7.94 1.96
CA GLY A 89 -1.52 6.88 2.77
C GLY A 89 -1.89 5.44 2.39
N VAL A 90 -2.87 5.23 1.50
CA VAL A 90 -3.25 3.88 1.04
C VAL A 90 -2.53 3.55 -0.26
N ARG A 91 -1.43 2.78 -0.14
CA ARG A 91 -0.49 2.47 -1.23
C ARG A 91 -0.39 0.98 -1.56
N TYR A 92 -1.37 0.20 -1.12
CA TYR A 92 -1.43 -1.23 -1.37
C TYR A 92 -2.88 -1.65 -1.64
N HIS A 93 -3.05 -2.79 -2.32
CA HIS A 93 -4.35 -3.44 -2.48
C HIS A 93 -4.31 -4.83 -1.86
N LEU A 94 -5.47 -5.24 -1.37
CA LEU A 94 -5.78 -6.64 -1.10
C LEU A 94 -6.34 -7.29 -2.38
#